data_AF-A0A7C8F1F4-F1
#
_entry.id   AF-A0A7C8F1F4-F1
#
_cell.length_a   1.000
_cell.length_b   1.000
_cell.length_c   1.000
_cell.angle_alpha   90.00
_cell.angle_beta   90.00
_cell.angle_gamma   90.00
#
_symmetry.space_group_name_H-M   'P 1'
#
loop_
_entity.id
_entity.type
_entity.pdbx_description
1 polymer ?
#
loop_
_entity_poly.entity_id
_entity_poly.type
_entity_poly.pdbx_seq_one_letter_code
_entity_poly.pdbx_strand_id
1 'polypeptide(L)'
;GQLGLKKISVLGHSVNASTEAPVNGIITRAVQTIGKTLERIVGSLSKGGLAIFMKGPQCQDEIEEALDRFGRRFRLIGDHHYRLPNSYDQRRLVVFQRLDSPPWARKAELAKENLVRIIESENNETYRNLKKLLAPRGIRKQLQALVFGQKQVSEMLVGLPEKCAAWISRADRNPPPEGSPAHLMWYQLAPPLYETLDLFGTSYPIVLVKIDEVPKWTPSEGLSAGCTLFVPFQDPENVGAVIRSAVAFGAAGIVMLAEAANPFHPKSVRASGGAVFRANLLEGPSIRDLPEDLPVVPLSNEGKKISDFKFPEKFGLLPGLEGPGLPDRFRKTALSIPISRRVESLNAVVATAVALFVWAQSQD
;
A
#
# COMPACT_ATOMS: atom_id res chain seq x y z
N GLY A 1 10.00 -47.11 23.40
CA GLY A 1 11.26 -46.37 23.47
C GLY A 1 11.03 -45.07 24.20
N GLN A 2 11.34 -45.05 25.49
CA GLN A 2 11.18 -43.88 26.37
C GLN A 2 12.32 -42.90 26.09
N LEU A 3 12.05 -41.81 25.37
CA LEU A 3 13.01 -40.70 25.25
C LEU A 3 13.12 -39.86 26.54
N GLY A 4 12.47 -40.25 27.64
CA GLY A 4 12.51 -39.53 28.93
C GLY A 4 11.94 -38.10 28.89
N LEU A 5 11.39 -37.69 27.76
CA LEU A 5 10.87 -36.36 27.51
C LEU A 5 9.57 -36.16 28.30
N LYS A 6 9.58 -35.23 29.26
CA LYS A 6 8.43 -34.81 30.05
C LYS A 6 7.71 -33.66 29.35
N LYS A 7 6.38 -33.55 29.47
CA LYS A 7 5.53 -32.53 28.82
C LYS A 7 5.47 -32.60 27.27
N ILE A 8 5.45 -33.81 26.69
CA ILE A 8 5.18 -33.96 25.25
C ILE A 8 3.67 -34.08 25.02
N SER A 9 3.14 -33.27 24.13
CA SER A 9 1.81 -33.47 23.54
C SER A 9 1.97 -34.20 22.21
N VAL A 10 1.31 -35.37 22.07
CA VAL A 10 1.29 -36.12 20.81
C VAL A 10 0.04 -35.71 20.04
N LEU A 11 0.22 -35.14 18.84
CA LEU A 11 -0.87 -34.81 17.93
C LEU A 11 -1.12 -36.01 16.99
N GLY A 12 -2.34 -36.56 17.00
CA GLY A 12 -2.71 -37.72 16.19
C GLY A 12 -2.98 -37.43 14.71
N HIS A 13 -2.66 -36.22 14.24
CA HIS A 13 -2.88 -35.77 12.86
C HIS A 13 -1.66 -35.03 12.32
N SER A 14 -1.61 -34.86 10.99
CA SER A 14 -0.50 -34.14 10.33
C SER A 14 -0.53 -32.65 10.68
N VAL A 15 0.62 -32.12 11.11
CA VAL A 15 0.80 -30.67 11.34
C VAL A 15 0.91 -29.96 9.99
N ASN A 16 0.08 -28.94 9.80
CA ASN A 16 0.06 -28.08 8.62
C ASN A 16 0.09 -26.60 9.05
N ALA A 17 0.21 -25.68 8.08
CA ALA A 17 0.35 -24.25 8.35
C ALA A 17 -0.82 -23.64 9.14
N SER A 18 -2.00 -24.27 9.10
CA SER A 18 -3.21 -23.88 9.84
C SER A 18 -3.34 -24.55 11.22
N THR A 19 -2.41 -25.43 11.61
CA THR A 19 -2.48 -26.13 12.91
C THR A 19 -2.04 -25.18 14.03
N GLU A 20 -3.01 -24.64 14.77
CA GLU A 20 -2.78 -23.76 15.93
C GLU A 20 -2.52 -24.59 17.20
N ALA A 21 -1.32 -25.17 17.30
CA ALA A 21 -0.87 -25.92 18.48
C ALA A 21 0.43 -25.29 19.00
N PRO A 22 0.40 -24.44 20.04
CA PRO A 22 1.57 -23.73 20.52
C PRO A 22 2.63 -24.68 21.07
N VAL A 23 3.80 -24.71 20.42
CA VAL A 23 4.97 -25.50 20.86
C VAL A 23 6.22 -24.64 20.91
N ASN A 24 7.14 -24.96 21.82
CA ASN A 24 8.43 -24.27 21.96
C ASN A 24 9.57 -24.97 21.19
N GLY A 25 9.30 -26.17 20.67
CA GLY A 25 10.29 -26.95 19.94
C GLY A 25 9.61 -27.97 19.05
N ILE A 26 10.14 -28.14 17.84
CA ILE A 26 9.74 -29.16 16.88
C ILE A 26 10.99 -29.91 16.46
N ILE A 27 10.92 -31.23 16.52
CA ILE A 27 12.01 -32.12 16.10
C ILE A 27 11.47 -33.00 14.98
N THR A 28 12.14 -33.02 13.83
CA THR A 28 11.68 -33.76 12.66
C THR A 28 12.79 -34.54 11.97
N ARG A 29 12.44 -35.74 11.49
CA ARG A 29 13.22 -36.54 10.53
C ARG A 29 12.60 -36.51 9.12
N ALA A 30 11.75 -35.52 8.84
CA ALA A 30 10.97 -35.49 7.60
C ALA A 30 11.88 -35.57 6.36
N VAL A 31 11.46 -36.39 5.40
CA VAL A 31 12.12 -36.56 4.09
C VAL A 31 12.02 -35.29 3.24
N GLN A 32 11.08 -34.39 3.55
CA GLN A 32 10.87 -33.13 2.84
C GLN A 32 11.95 -32.09 3.16
N THR A 33 12.12 -31.09 2.29
CA THR A 33 13.10 -30.01 2.49
C THR A 33 12.84 -29.23 3.78
N ILE A 34 13.90 -28.64 4.35
CA ILE A 34 13.81 -27.73 5.51
C ILE A 34 12.75 -26.65 5.26
N GLY A 35 12.81 -25.97 4.11
CA GLY A 35 11.86 -24.90 3.75
C GLY A 35 10.39 -25.34 3.78
N LYS A 36 10.05 -26.50 3.20
CA LYS A 36 8.67 -27.04 3.22
C LYS A 36 8.17 -27.32 4.63
N THR A 37 9.06 -27.76 5.51
CA THR A 37 8.68 -28.04 6.90
C THR A 37 8.54 -26.73 7.69
N LEU A 38 9.45 -25.77 7.51
CA LEU A 38 9.33 -24.44 8.11
C LEU A 38 7.98 -23.80 7.77
N GLU A 39 7.55 -23.90 6.50
CA GLU A 39 6.24 -23.43 6.05
C GLU A 39 5.06 -24.09 6.80
N ARG A 40 5.12 -25.41 7.02
CA ARG A 40 4.07 -26.15 7.74
C ARG A 40 3.98 -25.79 9.22
N ILE A 41 5.09 -25.46 9.85
CA ILE A 41 5.14 -25.22 11.31
C ILE A 41 4.90 -23.76 11.69
N VAL A 42 4.71 -22.87 10.70
CA VAL A 42 4.40 -21.44 10.90
C VAL A 42 3.21 -21.24 11.84
N GLY A 43 2.21 -22.12 11.80
CA GLY A 43 1.03 -22.04 12.67
C GLY A 43 1.28 -22.51 14.10
N SER A 44 2.35 -23.24 14.40
CA SER A 44 2.48 -23.98 15.67
C SER A 44 3.67 -23.53 16.52
N LEU A 45 4.79 -23.15 15.90
CA LEU A 45 6.01 -22.83 16.64
C LEU A 45 5.93 -21.43 17.29
N SER A 46 6.18 -21.31 18.58
CA SER A 46 6.14 -20.01 19.29
C SER A 46 7.36 -19.14 18.96
N LYS A 47 7.27 -17.81 19.16
CA LYS A 47 8.43 -16.89 19.06
C LYS A 47 9.55 -17.38 19.99
N GLY A 48 10.78 -17.43 19.49
CA GLY A 48 11.94 -17.99 20.19
C GLY A 48 12.01 -19.53 20.18
N GLY A 49 10.97 -20.22 19.71
CA GLY A 49 10.93 -21.68 19.61
C GLY A 49 11.89 -22.24 18.56
N LEU A 50 12.26 -23.50 18.73
CA LEU A 50 13.28 -24.17 17.91
C LEU A 50 12.68 -25.17 16.91
N ALA A 51 13.07 -25.07 15.64
CA ALA A 51 12.83 -26.09 14.63
C ALA A 51 14.14 -26.86 14.40
N ILE A 52 14.15 -28.13 14.79
CA ILE A 52 15.31 -29.02 14.76
C ILE A 52 15.12 -30.09 13.69
N PHE A 53 16.01 -30.09 12.71
CA PHE A 53 15.97 -30.98 11.54
C PHE A 53 17.10 -32.00 11.62
N MET A 54 16.75 -33.28 11.58
CA MET A 54 17.71 -34.37 11.38
C MET A 54 17.82 -34.66 9.88
N LYS A 55 18.95 -34.30 9.28
CA LYS A 55 19.20 -34.34 7.84
C LYS A 55 20.42 -35.18 7.48
N GLY A 56 20.49 -35.56 6.20
CA GLY A 56 21.71 -36.12 5.62
C GLY A 56 22.84 -35.08 5.58
N PRO A 57 24.07 -35.50 5.24
CA PRO A 57 25.22 -34.59 5.22
C PRO A 57 25.11 -33.53 4.10
N GLN A 58 24.44 -33.89 3.00
CA GLN A 58 24.24 -33.06 1.81
C GLN A 58 22.93 -32.24 1.89
N CYS A 59 22.75 -31.44 2.94
CA CYS A 59 21.56 -30.60 3.10
C CYS A 59 21.87 -29.09 3.03
N GLN A 60 23.04 -28.71 2.54
CA GLN A 60 23.48 -27.30 2.52
C GLN A 60 22.54 -26.44 1.67
N ASP A 61 22.20 -26.89 0.46
CA ASP A 61 21.28 -26.18 -0.43
C ASP A 61 19.90 -25.97 0.19
N GLU A 62 19.40 -26.92 0.99
CA GLU A 62 18.12 -26.77 1.70
C GLU A 62 18.18 -25.69 2.80
N ILE A 63 19.35 -25.52 3.44
CA ILE A 63 19.56 -24.49 4.46
C ILE A 63 19.58 -23.12 3.80
N GLU A 64 20.30 -23.00 2.68
CA GLU A 64 20.40 -21.76 1.91
C GLU A 64 19.04 -21.35 1.33
N GLU A 65 18.29 -22.29 0.74
CA GLU A 65 16.91 -22.07 0.29
C GLU A 65 16.01 -21.60 1.44
N ALA A 66 16.14 -22.22 2.62
CA ALA A 66 15.36 -21.85 3.79
C ALA A 66 15.71 -20.44 4.31
N LEU A 67 16.99 -20.07 4.31
CA LEU A 67 17.44 -18.74 4.72
C LEU A 67 16.99 -17.65 3.74
N ASP A 68 17.05 -17.90 2.44
CA ASP A 68 16.56 -16.97 1.42
C ASP A 68 15.05 -16.72 1.58
N ARG A 69 14.27 -17.80 1.70
CA ARG A 69 12.80 -17.71 1.77
C ARG A 69 12.27 -17.26 3.13
N PHE A 70 12.91 -17.67 4.22
CA PHE A 70 12.39 -17.52 5.59
C PHE A 70 13.29 -16.74 6.53
N GLY A 71 14.41 -16.17 6.07
CA GLY A 71 15.40 -15.48 6.90
C GLY A 71 14.87 -14.30 7.73
N ARG A 72 13.74 -13.69 7.31
CA ARG A 72 13.04 -12.66 8.11
C ARG A 72 12.32 -13.22 9.34
N ARG A 73 11.97 -14.50 9.32
CA ARG A 73 11.14 -15.17 10.34
C ARG A 73 11.90 -16.21 11.13
N PHE A 74 12.98 -16.74 10.56
CA PHE A 74 13.80 -17.79 11.15
C PHE A 74 15.28 -17.44 11.02
N ARG A 75 16.03 -17.72 12.09
CA ARG A 75 17.49 -17.61 12.12
C ARG A 75 18.10 -18.99 12.29
N LEU A 76 19.09 -19.34 11.48
CA LEU A 76 19.92 -20.52 11.73
C LEU A 76 20.77 -20.27 12.98
N ILE A 77 20.64 -21.12 14.00
CA ILE A 77 21.38 -20.99 15.26
C ILE A 77 22.29 -22.19 15.56
N GLY A 78 22.21 -23.25 14.76
CA GLY A 78 23.04 -24.44 14.92
C GLY A 78 23.05 -25.33 13.69
N ASP A 79 24.20 -25.92 13.41
CA ASP A 79 24.42 -26.93 12.38
C ASP A 79 25.46 -27.94 12.89
N HIS A 80 24.97 -29.01 13.49
CA HIS A 80 25.80 -29.97 14.20
C HIS A 80 25.98 -31.24 13.38
N HIS A 81 27.23 -31.56 13.07
CA HIS A 81 27.57 -32.79 12.34
C HIS A 81 27.76 -33.94 13.33
N TYR A 82 27.14 -35.08 13.05
CA TYR A 82 27.26 -36.27 13.89
C TYR A 82 27.25 -37.56 13.06
N ARG A 83 27.68 -38.66 13.70
CA ARG A 83 27.62 -40.01 13.15
C ARG A 83 26.60 -40.83 13.91
N LEU A 84 25.83 -41.64 13.19
CA LEU A 84 24.94 -42.59 13.86
C LEU A 84 25.77 -43.68 14.55
N PRO A 85 25.46 -44.06 15.80
CA PRO A 85 26.07 -45.22 16.43
C PRO A 85 25.88 -46.45 15.55
N ASN A 86 26.95 -47.21 15.32
CA ASN A 86 26.95 -48.44 14.52
C ASN A 86 26.63 -48.24 13.02
N SER A 87 26.83 -47.04 12.45
CA SER A 87 26.82 -46.79 11.00
C SER A 87 27.91 -45.79 10.59
N TYR A 88 28.37 -45.86 9.33
CA TYR A 88 29.25 -44.85 8.72
C TYR A 88 28.50 -43.60 8.25
N ASP A 89 27.17 -43.63 8.36
CA ASP A 89 26.26 -42.54 8.01
C ASP A 89 26.58 -41.25 8.77
N GLN A 90 27.08 -40.25 8.04
CA GLN A 90 27.11 -38.87 8.52
C GLN A 90 25.69 -38.30 8.52
N ARG A 91 25.39 -37.47 9.51
CA ARG A 91 24.12 -36.76 9.65
C ARG A 91 24.39 -35.34 10.14
N ARG A 92 23.43 -34.47 9.90
CA ARG A 92 23.42 -33.07 10.39
C ARG A 92 22.18 -32.83 11.21
N LEU A 93 22.35 -32.11 12.31
CA LEU A 93 21.27 -31.59 13.13
C LEU A 93 21.26 -30.07 12.94
N VAL A 94 20.30 -29.61 12.14
CA VAL A 94 20.17 -28.20 11.75
C VAL A 94 19.09 -27.56 12.62
N VAL A 95 19.39 -26.41 13.23
CA VAL A 95 18.53 -25.75 14.21
C VAL A 95 18.20 -24.33 13.76
N PHE A 96 16.91 -24.08 13.54
CA PHE A 96 16.38 -22.74 13.30
C PHE A 96 15.63 -22.25 14.52
N GLN A 97 15.82 -20.97 14.87
CA GLN A 97 15.01 -20.28 15.88
C GLN A 97 14.00 -19.36 15.20
N ARG A 98 12.75 -19.41 15.65
CA ARG A 98 11.70 -18.50 15.20
C ARG A 98 11.89 -17.10 15.79
N LEU A 99 11.82 -16.08 14.95
CA LEU A 99 12.02 -14.66 15.31
C LEU A 99 10.71 -13.90 15.53
N ASP A 100 9.64 -14.25 14.82
CA ASP A 100 8.34 -13.56 14.87
C ASP A 100 7.31 -14.29 15.74
N SER A 101 6.28 -13.57 16.18
CA SER A 101 5.12 -14.19 16.84
C SER A 101 4.20 -14.89 15.82
N PRO A 102 3.70 -16.12 16.09
CA PRO A 102 2.73 -16.78 15.22
C PRO A 102 1.40 -16.02 15.12
N PRO A 103 0.65 -16.23 14.01
CA PRO A 103 -0.63 -15.58 13.79
C PRO A 103 -1.63 -15.71 14.95
N TRP A 104 -1.77 -16.91 15.54
CA TRP A 104 -2.69 -17.13 16.66
C TRP A 104 -2.26 -16.38 17.94
N ALA A 105 -0.95 -16.26 18.21
CA ALA A 105 -0.45 -15.56 19.39
C ALA A 105 -0.73 -14.07 19.26
N ARG A 106 -0.45 -13.52 18.07
CA ARG A 106 -0.77 -12.13 17.72
C ARG A 106 -2.28 -11.88 17.80
N LYS A 107 -3.11 -12.80 17.30
CA LYS A 107 -4.57 -12.71 17.40
C LYS A 107 -5.04 -12.70 18.85
N ALA A 108 -4.51 -13.58 19.69
CA ALA A 108 -4.86 -13.64 21.11
C ALA A 108 -4.42 -12.38 21.87
N GLU A 109 -3.25 -11.82 21.55
CA GLU A 109 -2.75 -10.55 22.08
C GLU A 109 -3.69 -9.40 21.72
N LEU A 110 -3.95 -9.20 20.43
CA LEU A 110 -4.84 -8.15 19.94
C LEU A 110 -6.28 -8.32 20.46
N ALA A 111 -6.76 -9.55 20.63
CA ALA A 111 -8.07 -9.84 21.18
C ALA A 111 -8.18 -9.41 22.65
N LYS A 112 -7.13 -9.62 23.46
CA LYS A 112 -7.07 -9.13 24.85
C LYS A 112 -7.14 -7.61 24.92
N GLU A 113 -6.60 -6.93 23.93
CA GLU A 113 -6.65 -5.47 23.79
C GLU A 113 -7.94 -4.95 23.14
N ASN A 114 -8.90 -5.83 22.86
CA ASN A 114 -10.15 -5.50 22.15
C ASN A 114 -9.95 -4.91 20.73
N LEU A 115 -8.79 -5.15 20.11
CA LEU A 115 -8.42 -4.64 18.79
C LEU A 115 -8.84 -5.55 17.64
N VAL A 116 -9.64 -6.59 17.90
CA VAL A 116 -10.08 -7.54 16.86
C VAL A 116 -11.60 -7.54 16.76
N ARG A 117 -12.12 -7.46 15.52
CA ARG A 117 -13.54 -7.64 15.21
C ARG A 117 -13.68 -8.59 14.03
N ILE A 118 -14.55 -9.58 14.18
CA ILE A 118 -14.96 -10.50 13.12
C ILE A 118 -16.28 -9.97 12.56
N ILE A 119 -16.38 -9.86 11.23
CA ILE A 119 -17.54 -9.31 10.55
C ILE A 119 -17.97 -10.28 9.45
N GLU A 120 -19.15 -10.85 9.62
CA GLU A 120 -19.69 -11.90 8.73
C GLU A 120 -21.00 -11.49 8.04
N SER A 121 -21.57 -10.34 8.40
CA SER A 121 -22.85 -9.86 7.87
C SER A 121 -22.69 -8.59 7.03
N GLU A 122 -23.35 -8.54 5.87
CA GLU A 122 -23.45 -7.34 5.03
C GLU A 122 -24.18 -6.18 5.74
N ASN A 123 -25.03 -6.47 6.71
CA ASN A 123 -25.78 -5.46 7.46
C ASN A 123 -24.95 -4.82 8.59
N ASN A 124 -23.79 -5.39 8.90
CA ASN A 124 -22.88 -4.85 9.91
C ASN A 124 -22.53 -3.39 9.59
N GLU A 125 -22.64 -2.50 10.58
CA GLU A 125 -22.42 -1.06 10.39
C GLU A 125 -21.00 -0.74 9.92
N THR A 126 -19.99 -1.39 10.52
CA THR A 126 -18.57 -1.18 10.14
C THR A 126 -18.37 -1.56 8.68
N TYR A 127 -18.86 -2.72 8.25
CA TYR A 127 -18.75 -3.13 6.84
C TYR A 127 -19.48 -2.19 5.89
N ARG A 128 -20.72 -1.76 6.22
CA ARG A 128 -21.45 -0.77 5.41
C ARG A 128 -20.69 0.55 5.30
N ASN A 129 -20.00 0.97 6.35
CA ASN A 129 -19.19 2.18 6.34
C ASN A 129 -17.93 2.03 5.48
N LEU A 130 -17.23 0.90 5.59
CA LEU A 130 -16.09 0.55 4.72
C LEU A 130 -16.51 0.52 3.24
N LYS A 131 -17.63 -0.12 2.90
CA LYS A 131 -18.14 -0.20 1.51
C LYS A 131 -18.44 1.16 0.92
N LYS A 132 -18.93 2.13 1.72
CA LYS A 132 -19.16 3.51 1.27
C LYS A 132 -17.87 4.21 0.85
N LEU A 133 -16.71 3.83 1.37
CA LEU A 133 -15.41 4.41 1.00
C LEU A 133 -14.94 4.04 -0.40
N LEU A 134 -15.63 3.11 -1.08
CA LEU A 134 -15.44 2.86 -2.51
C LEU A 134 -16.04 3.97 -3.39
N ALA A 135 -16.81 4.90 -2.81
CA ALA A 135 -17.44 5.99 -3.53
C ALA A 135 -17.08 7.37 -2.95
N PRO A 136 -16.96 8.43 -3.78
CA PRO A 136 -16.57 9.77 -3.33
C PRO A 136 -17.41 10.34 -2.18
N ARG A 137 -18.73 10.10 -2.18
CA ARG A 137 -19.63 10.59 -1.13
C ARG A 137 -19.31 9.99 0.24
N GLY A 138 -18.94 8.72 0.29
CA GLY A 138 -18.58 8.05 1.53
C GLY A 138 -17.24 8.55 2.08
N ILE A 139 -16.28 8.78 1.20
CA ILE A 139 -14.95 9.34 1.54
C ILE A 139 -15.10 10.73 2.15
N ARG A 140 -15.80 11.66 1.48
CA ARG A 140 -16.01 13.03 1.97
C ARG A 140 -16.69 13.08 3.34
N LYS A 141 -17.71 12.23 3.55
CA LYS A 141 -18.46 12.20 4.80
C LYS A 141 -17.66 11.61 5.97
N GLN A 142 -16.82 10.61 5.70
CA GLN A 142 -16.13 9.85 6.74
C GLN A 142 -14.71 10.32 7.01
N LEU A 143 -14.14 11.12 6.11
CA LEU A 143 -12.72 11.53 6.15
C LEU A 143 -11.80 10.31 6.32
N GLN A 144 -12.07 9.27 5.54
CA GLN A 144 -11.31 8.04 5.51
C GLN A 144 -11.11 7.56 4.07
N ALA A 145 -10.05 6.78 3.86
CA ALA A 145 -9.73 6.17 2.58
C ALA A 145 -9.23 4.73 2.76
N LEU A 146 -9.34 3.94 1.70
CA LEU A 146 -8.84 2.57 1.66
C LEU A 146 -7.57 2.50 0.82
N VAL A 147 -6.53 1.86 1.35
CA VAL A 147 -5.23 1.65 0.71
C VAL A 147 -5.06 0.17 0.40
N PHE A 148 -4.73 -0.13 -0.85
CA PHE A 148 -4.70 -1.49 -1.40
C PHE A 148 -3.31 -1.89 -1.86
N GLY A 149 -3.03 -3.19 -1.80
CA GLY A 149 -1.82 -3.77 -2.35
C GLY A 149 -0.61 -3.68 -1.42
N GLN A 150 0.20 -4.73 -1.45
CA GLN A 150 1.26 -4.98 -0.48
C GLN A 150 2.24 -3.82 -0.30
N LYS A 151 2.73 -3.24 -1.39
CA LYS A 151 3.71 -2.14 -1.34
C LYS A 151 3.14 -0.90 -0.66
N GLN A 152 2.00 -0.40 -1.13
CA GLN A 152 1.38 0.82 -0.62
C GLN A 152 0.93 0.66 0.83
N VAL A 153 0.36 -0.49 1.16
CA VAL A 153 -0.01 -0.84 2.54
C VAL A 153 1.20 -0.81 3.46
N SER A 154 2.32 -1.39 3.04
CA SER A 154 3.55 -1.41 3.84
C SER A 154 4.13 0.00 4.02
N GLU A 155 4.15 0.80 2.94
CA GLU A 155 4.61 2.18 2.97
C GLU A 155 3.76 3.07 3.87
N MET A 156 2.45 2.85 3.93
CA MET A 156 1.55 3.58 4.83
C MET A 156 1.77 3.22 6.30
N LEU A 157 1.87 1.93 6.61
CA LEU A 157 2.12 1.47 7.98
C LEU A 157 3.44 2.00 8.55
N VAL A 158 4.47 2.14 7.72
CA VAL A 158 5.79 2.63 8.15
C VAL A 158 5.88 4.15 8.09
N GLY A 159 5.38 4.76 7.01
CA GLY A 159 5.63 6.17 6.71
C GLY A 159 4.57 7.14 7.23
N LEU A 160 3.36 6.68 7.54
CA LEU A 160 2.25 7.46 8.12
C LEU A 160 1.45 6.58 9.12
N PRO A 161 2.12 5.99 10.14
CA PRO A 161 1.48 5.05 11.09
C PRO A 161 0.30 5.68 11.85
N GLU A 162 0.35 6.97 12.14
CA GLU A 162 -0.69 7.72 12.84
C GLU A 162 -1.99 7.89 12.05
N LYS A 163 -1.92 7.82 10.72
CA LYS A 163 -3.10 7.85 9.85
C LYS A 163 -3.75 6.48 9.73
N CYS A 164 -3.05 5.38 10.04
CA CYS A 164 -3.56 4.02 9.87
C CYS A 164 -4.56 3.64 10.97
N ALA A 165 -5.85 3.54 10.63
CA ALA A 165 -6.91 3.28 11.59
C ALA A 165 -7.26 1.79 11.72
N ALA A 166 -7.24 1.04 10.62
CA ALA A 166 -7.54 -0.39 10.67
C ALA A 166 -6.80 -1.22 9.61
N TRP A 167 -6.46 -2.45 9.97
CA TRP A 167 -6.08 -3.54 9.10
C TRP A 167 -7.31 -4.38 8.77
N ILE A 168 -7.62 -4.51 7.49
CA ILE A 168 -8.79 -5.24 7.01
C ILE A 168 -8.30 -6.46 6.25
N SER A 169 -8.61 -7.64 6.74
CA SER A 169 -8.20 -8.90 6.12
C SER A 169 -9.40 -9.81 5.87
N ARG A 170 -9.23 -10.76 4.96
CA ARG A 170 -10.09 -11.95 4.92
C ARG A 170 -9.91 -12.73 6.23
N ALA A 171 -10.95 -13.41 6.70
CA ALA A 171 -10.98 -14.07 8.01
C ALA A 171 -9.90 -15.16 8.21
N ASP A 172 -9.40 -15.73 7.12
CA ASP A 172 -8.35 -16.77 7.08
C ASP A 172 -6.93 -16.21 6.85
N ARG A 173 -6.78 -14.88 6.85
CA ARG A 173 -5.49 -14.21 6.60
C ARG A 173 -4.78 -13.81 7.89
N ASN A 174 -3.49 -13.54 7.73
CA ASN A 174 -2.59 -13.17 8.82
C ASN A 174 -3.01 -11.86 9.51
N PRO A 175 -2.70 -11.74 10.82
CA PRO A 175 -2.85 -10.50 11.58
C PRO A 175 -1.99 -9.36 10.99
N PRO A 176 -2.20 -8.12 11.47
CA PRO A 176 -1.30 -7.02 11.17
C PRO A 176 0.18 -7.40 11.43
N PRO A 177 1.12 -7.01 10.54
CA PRO A 177 2.54 -7.28 10.71
C PRO A 177 3.07 -6.84 12.09
N GLU A 178 4.08 -7.53 12.61
CA GLU A 178 4.77 -7.10 13.82
C GLU A 178 5.34 -5.68 13.62
N GLY A 179 5.23 -4.81 14.64
CA GLY A 179 5.58 -3.40 14.54
C GLY A 179 4.50 -2.49 13.92
N SER A 180 3.33 -3.03 13.56
CA SER A 180 2.17 -2.21 13.20
C SER A 180 1.71 -1.31 14.37
N PRO A 181 1.07 -0.15 14.11
CA PRO A 181 0.64 0.77 15.16
C PRO A 181 -0.21 0.10 16.23
N ALA A 182 0.07 0.37 17.50
CA ALA A 182 -0.62 -0.26 18.64
C ALA A 182 -2.13 0.00 18.69
N HIS A 183 -2.61 1.08 18.04
CA HIS A 183 -4.02 1.44 17.98
C HIS A 183 -4.75 0.85 16.76
N LEU A 184 -4.07 0.07 15.92
CA LEU A 184 -4.61 -0.41 14.66
C LEU A 184 -5.68 -1.49 14.90
N MET A 185 -6.93 -1.16 14.58
CA MET A 185 -8.03 -2.14 14.63
C MET A 185 -7.85 -3.24 13.58
N TRP A 186 -8.09 -4.48 13.92
CA TRP A 186 -8.12 -5.60 12.98
C TRP A 186 -9.54 -6.05 12.69
N TYR A 187 -9.99 -5.81 11.46
CA TYR A 187 -11.26 -6.29 10.92
C TYR A 187 -11.05 -7.55 10.07
N GLN A 188 -11.57 -8.68 10.56
CA GLN A 188 -11.61 -9.95 9.84
C GLN A 188 -12.96 -10.07 9.13
N LEU A 189 -12.97 -9.96 7.82
CA LEU A 189 -14.17 -10.05 7.00
C LEU A 189 -14.37 -11.49 6.49
N ALA A 190 -15.62 -11.97 6.49
CA ALA A 190 -15.98 -13.19 5.76
C ALA A 190 -15.60 -13.06 4.26
N PRO A 191 -15.24 -14.16 3.58
CA PRO A 191 -14.72 -14.09 2.21
C PRO A 191 -15.56 -13.26 1.22
N PRO A 192 -16.90 -13.41 1.14
CA PRO A 192 -17.71 -12.64 0.19
C PRO A 192 -17.69 -11.12 0.46
N LEU A 193 -17.61 -10.73 1.74
CA LEU A 193 -17.52 -9.33 2.15
C LEU A 193 -16.18 -8.73 1.76
N TYR A 194 -15.10 -9.48 1.98
CA TYR A 194 -13.76 -9.06 1.62
C TYR A 194 -13.60 -8.88 0.11
N GLU A 195 -14.08 -9.84 -0.68
CA GLU A 195 -14.01 -9.83 -2.15
C GLU A 195 -14.75 -8.63 -2.75
N THR A 196 -15.87 -8.22 -2.14
CA THR A 196 -16.59 -7.01 -2.54
C THR A 196 -15.77 -5.73 -2.25
N LEU A 197 -14.97 -5.72 -1.18
CA LEU A 197 -14.17 -4.56 -0.79
C LEU A 197 -12.86 -4.46 -1.57
N ASP A 198 -12.26 -5.60 -1.93
CA ASP A 198 -11.00 -5.70 -2.67
C ASP A 198 -11.19 -5.38 -4.16
N LEU A 199 -11.42 -4.09 -4.43
CA LEU A 199 -11.69 -3.52 -5.76
C LEU A 199 -10.70 -3.95 -6.86
N PHE A 200 -9.49 -4.34 -6.47
CA PHE A 200 -8.40 -4.67 -7.38
C PHE A 200 -8.03 -6.16 -7.39
N GLY A 201 -8.76 -7.01 -6.65
CA GLY A 201 -8.49 -8.44 -6.57
C GLY A 201 -7.09 -8.78 -6.05
N THR A 202 -6.53 -7.94 -5.17
CA THR A 202 -5.17 -8.13 -4.66
C THR A 202 -5.03 -9.36 -3.76
N SER A 203 -6.15 -9.81 -3.17
CA SER A 203 -6.20 -10.83 -2.12
C SER A 203 -5.26 -10.54 -0.94
N TYR A 204 -4.81 -9.28 -0.80
CA TYR A 204 -3.85 -8.81 0.19
C TYR A 204 -4.53 -7.79 1.11
N PRO A 205 -4.33 -7.86 2.44
CA PRO A 205 -5.03 -6.99 3.39
C PRO A 205 -5.01 -5.51 3.03
N ILE A 206 -6.13 -4.85 3.28
CA ILE A 206 -6.40 -3.44 3.00
C ILE A 206 -6.14 -2.64 4.28
N VAL A 207 -5.58 -1.44 4.16
CA VAL A 207 -5.48 -0.52 5.31
C VAL A 207 -6.49 0.60 5.17
N LEU A 208 -7.29 0.80 6.21
CA LEU A 208 -8.13 1.97 6.41
C LEU A 208 -7.26 3.09 6.97
N VAL A 209 -7.25 4.24 6.30
CA VAL A 209 -6.51 5.42 6.73
C VAL A 209 -7.44 6.59 6.99
N LYS A 210 -7.12 7.42 7.98
CA LYS A 210 -7.73 8.73 8.21
C LYS A 210 -7.12 9.73 7.23
N ILE A 211 -7.97 10.56 6.65
CA ILE A 211 -7.56 11.68 5.80
C ILE A 211 -8.03 12.98 6.46
N ASP A 212 -7.31 14.06 6.18
CA ASP A 212 -7.70 15.38 6.68
C ASP A 212 -8.75 16.00 5.75
N GLU A 213 -9.53 16.94 6.27
CA GLU A 213 -10.39 17.76 5.42
C GLU A 213 -9.50 18.60 4.49
N VAL A 214 -9.85 18.61 3.20
CA VAL A 214 -9.10 19.38 2.20
C VAL A 214 -9.53 20.85 2.33
N PRO A 215 -8.61 21.77 2.71
CA PRO A 215 -8.99 23.17 2.88
C PRO A 215 -9.39 23.79 1.54
N LYS A 216 -10.33 24.73 1.58
CA LYS A 216 -10.72 25.48 0.39
C LYS A 216 -9.61 26.44 -0.01
N TRP A 217 -9.30 26.48 -1.30
CA TRP A 217 -8.45 27.54 -1.85
C TRP A 217 -9.27 28.81 -2.03
N THR A 218 -8.76 29.94 -1.56
CA THR A 218 -9.40 31.24 -1.81
C THR A 218 -8.55 32.08 -2.78
N PRO A 219 -9.13 32.61 -3.87
CA PRO A 219 -8.40 33.46 -4.80
C PRO A 219 -7.72 34.68 -4.18
N SER A 220 -8.29 35.23 -3.11
CA SER A 220 -7.75 36.38 -2.38
C SER A 220 -6.40 36.12 -1.71
N GLU A 221 -6.09 34.86 -1.40
CA GLU A 221 -4.77 34.46 -0.88
C GLU A 221 -3.70 34.45 -1.98
N GLY A 222 -4.12 34.52 -3.25
CA GLY A 222 -3.24 34.43 -4.41
C GLY A 222 -2.66 33.03 -4.60
N LEU A 223 -1.51 32.98 -5.29
CA LEU A 223 -0.73 31.76 -5.50
C LEU A 223 0.58 31.86 -4.72
N SER A 224 0.99 30.74 -4.12
CA SER A 224 2.33 30.57 -3.57
C SER A 224 3.40 30.67 -4.65
N ALA A 225 4.64 30.97 -4.25
CA ALA A 225 5.79 30.88 -5.15
C ALA A 225 5.91 29.48 -5.75
N GLY A 226 6.28 29.41 -7.02
CA GLY A 226 6.33 28.20 -7.84
C GLY A 226 5.03 27.91 -8.59
N CYS A 227 4.84 26.62 -8.88
CA CYS A 227 3.69 26.11 -9.62
C CYS A 227 2.59 25.64 -8.67
N THR A 228 1.39 26.22 -8.79
CA THR A 228 0.15 25.62 -8.28
C THR A 228 -0.55 24.86 -9.39
N LEU A 229 -0.77 23.55 -9.24
CA LEU A 229 -1.47 22.76 -10.24
C LEU A 229 -2.98 22.81 -10.00
N PHE A 230 -3.75 23.22 -11.00
CA PHE A 230 -5.21 23.12 -11.00
C PHE A 230 -5.63 21.82 -11.69
N VAL A 231 -6.29 20.91 -10.98
CA VAL A 231 -6.63 19.57 -11.49
C VAL A 231 -8.13 19.52 -11.86
N PRO A 232 -8.49 19.36 -13.14
CA PRO A 232 -9.89 19.27 -13.57
C PRO A 232 -10.34 17.85 -13.96
N PHE A 233 -9.55 16.82 -13.64
CA PHE A 233 -9.76 15.47 -14.18
C PHE A 233 -10.90 14.71 -13.50
N GLN A 234 -11.83 14.20 -14.31
CA GLN A 234 -13.01 13.45 -13.83
C GLN A 234 -12.72 11.97 -13.57
N ASP A 235 -11.68 11.41 -14.18
CA ASP A 235 -11.24 10.05 -13.91
C ASP A 235 -10.30 10.00 -12.67
N PRO A 236 -10.66 9.23 -11.63
CA PRO A 236 -9.80 9.00 -10.47
C PRO A 236 -8.35 8.56 -10.81
N GLU A 237 -8.15 7.73 -11.83
CA GLU A 237 -6.80 7.26 -12.17
C GLU A 237 -5.94 8.42 -12.69
N ASN A 238 -6.52 9.29 -13.53
CA ASN A 238 -5.88 10.51 -14.01
C ASN A 238 -5.59 11.52 -12.88
N VAL A 239 -6.51 11.69 -11.93
CA VAL A 239 -6.28 12.49 -10.71
C VAL A 239 -5.08 11.97 -9.93
N GLY A 240 -5.05 10.67 -9.64
CA GLY A 240 -3.95 10.07 -8.88
C GLY A 240 -2.61 10.22 -9.59
N ALA A 241 -2.57 9.94 -10.90
CA ALA A 241 -1.37 10.04 -11.70
C ALA A 241 -0.82 11.47 -11.78
N VAL A 242 -1.68 12.48 -11.95
CA VAL A 242 -1.23 13.88 -12.01
C VAL A 242 -0.75 14.38 -10.65
N ILE A 243 -1.39 13.98 -9.55
CA ILE A 243 -0.94 14.31 -8.19
C ILE A 243 0.47 13.77 -7.95
N ARG A 244 0.74 12.54 -8.39
CA ARG A 244 2.09 11.95 -8.29
C ARG A 244 3.12 12.78 -9.06
N SER A 245 2.81 13.20 -10.28
CA SER A 245 3.70 14.05 -11.07
C SER A 245 3.91 15.41 -10.39
N ALA A 246 2.85 16.04 -9.89
CA ALA A 246 2.93 17.32 -9.19
C ALA A 246 3.83 17.26 -7.95
N VAL A 247 3.67 16.22 -7.12
CA VAL A 247 4.52 16.00 -5.94
C VAL A 247 5.96 15.72 -6.36
N ALA A 248 6.17 14.89 -7.40
CA ALA A 248 7.52 14.52 -7.86
C ALA A 248 8.32 15.71 -8.41
N PHE A 249 7.65 16.67 -9.05
CA PHE A 249 8.27 17.88 -9.59
C PHE A 249 8.18 19.10 -8.65
N GLY A 250 7.73 18.91 -7.41
CA GLY A 250 7.76 19.97 -6.39
C GLY A 250 6.73 21.09 -6.59
N ALA A 251 5.56 20.80 -7.15
CA ALA A 251 4.46 21.77 -7.19
C ALA A 251 4.12 22.24 -5.77
N ALA A 252 3.97 23.56 -5.60
CA ALA A 252 3.74 24.20 -4.30
C ALA A 252 2.36 23.88 -3.71
N GLY A 253 1.37 23.63 -4.57
CA GLY A 253 0.02 23.26 -4.18
C GLY A 253 -0.72 22.60 -5.33
N ILE A 254 -1.77 21.86 -4.98
CA ILE A 254 -2.64 21.18 -5.94
C ILE A 254 -4.09 21.54 -5.61
N VAL A 255 -4.69 22.36 -6.48
CA VAL A 255 -6.09 22.77 -6.36
C VAL A 255 -6.95 21.78 -7.14
N MET A 256 -7.71 20.97 -6.42
CA MET A 256 -8.73 20.08 -6.96
C MET A 256 -9.94 20.92 -7.38
N LEU A 257 -10.13 21.12 -8.68
CA LEU A 257 -11.28 21.88 -9.20
C LEU A 257 -12.59 21.11 -8.97
N ALA A 258 -13.73 21.79 -9.04
CA ALA A 258 -15.04 21.18 -8.77
C ALA A 258 -15.38 20.00 -9.70
N GLU A 259 -14.83 19.99 -10.92
CA GLU A 259 -14.95 18.90 -11.88
C GLU A 259 -14.16 17.64 -11.48
N ALA A 260 -13.17 17.78 -10.60
CA ALA A 260 -12.22 16.72 -10.34
C ALA A 260 -12.84 15.55 -9.56
N ALA A 261 -12.42 14.33 -9.92
CA ALA A 261 -12.65 13.17 -9.08
C ALA A 261 -11.98 13.34 -7.71
N ASN A 262 -12.55 12.65 -6.71
CA ASN A 262 -12.01 12.71 -5.35
C ASN A 262 -10.57 12.13 -5.33
N PRO A 263 -9.59 12.86 -4.76
CA PRO A 263 -8.19 12.45 -4.77
C PRO A 263 -7.92 11.21 -3.90
N PHE A 264 -8.80 10.92 -2.95
CA PHE A 264 -8.69 9.76 -2.05
C PHE A 264 -9.55 8.56 -2.49
N HIS A 265 -10.15 8.61 -3.69
CA HIS A 265 -10.79 7.45 -4.28
C HIS A 265 -9.78 6.29 -4.43
N PRO A 266 -10.15 5.01 -4.22
CA PRO A 266 -9.23 3.88 -4.29
C PRO A 266 -8.32 3.86 -5.53
N LYS A 267 -8.89 4.18 -6.70
CA LYS A 267 -8.16 4.30 -7.96
C LYS A 267 -7.15 5.47 -7.96
N SER A 268 -7.53 6.63 -7.45
CA SER A 268 -6.64 7.80 -7.30
C SER A 268 -5.49 7.51 -6.35
N VAL A 269 -5.79 6.93 -5.17
CA VAL A 269 -4.77 6.53 -4.19
C VAL A 269 -3.77 5.57 -4.83
N ARG A 270 -4.27 4.54 -5.52
CA ARG A 270 -3.42 3.56 -6.19
C ARG A 270 -2.55 4.19 -7.29
N ALA A 271 -3.13 5.00 -8.17
CA ALA A 271 -2.41 5.65 -9.27
C ALA A 271 -1.37 6.67 -8.78
N SER A 272 -1.67 7.36 -7.66
CA SER A 272 -0.72 8.28 -7.02
C SER A 272 0.48 7.59 -6.37
N GLY A 273 0.41 6.27 -6.16
CA GLY A 273 1.41 5.54 -5.39
C GLY A 273 1.51 6.01 -3.93
N GLY A 274 0.40 6.48 -3.36
CA GLY A 274 0.35 7.00 -1.98
C GLY A 274 0.85 8.45 -1.82
N ALA A 275 1.35 9.10 -2.88
CA ALA A 275 1.80 10.49 -2.83
C ALA A 275 0.68 11.45 -2.38
N VAL A 276 -0.59 11.11 -2.66
CA VAL A 276 -1.76 11.90 -2.27
C VAL A 276 -1.83 12.18 -0.76
N PHE A 277 -1.33 11.30 0.09
CA PHE A 277 -1.39 11.48 1.55
C PHE A 277 -0.37 12.49 2.08
N ARG A 278 0.57 12.94 1.25
CA ARG A 278 1.57 13.96 1.57
C ARG A 278 1.45 15.21 0.68
N ALA A 279 0.49 15.21 -0.24
CA ALA A 279 0.28 16.31 -1.17
C ALA A 279 -0.40 17.50 -0.47
N ASN A 280 0.02 18.72 -0.82
CA ASN A 280 -0.67 19.95 -0.41
C ASN A 280 -1.93 20.13 -1.29
N LEU A 281 -3.02 19.46 -0.91
CA LEU A 281 -4.29 19.50 -1.62
C LEU A 281 -5.16 20.66 -1.13
N LEU A 282 -5.85 21.30 -2.07
CA LEU A 282 -6.83 22.34 -1.83
C LEU A 282 -8.09 22.08 -2.65
N GLU A 283 -9.26 22.47 -2.15
CA GLU A 283 -10.52 22.41 -2.90
C GLU A 283 -10.78 23.74 -3.60
N GLY A 284 -10.91 23.73 -4.92
CA GLY A 284 -11.13 24.90 -5.76
C GLY A 284 -12.53 24.98 -6.36
N PRO A 285 -12.86 26.11 -6.99
CA PRO A 285 -14.13 26.29 -7.69
C PRO A 285 -14.16 25.49 -9.02
N SER A 286 -15.23 25.64 -9.81
CA SER A 286 -15.22 25.16 -11.20
C SER A 286 -14.14 25.88 -12.00
N ILE A 287 -13.59 25.21 -13.01
CA ILE A 287 -12.66 25.82 -13.98
C ILE A 287 -13.22 27.12 -14.61
N ARG A 288 -14.55 27.24 -14.75
CA ARG A 288 -15.24 28.40 -15.32
C ARG A 288 -15.29 29.60 -14.37
N ASP A 289 -15.19 29.31 -13.07
CA ASP A 289 -15.29 30.30 -12.00
C ASP A 289 -13.91 30.73 -11.48
N LEU A 290 -12.83 30.25 -12.09
CA LEU A 290 -11.49 30.77 -11.82
C LEU A 290 -11.43 32.28 -12.14
N PRO A 291 -10.78 33.11 -11.30
CA PRO A 291 -10.63 34.55 -11.55
C PRO A 291 -9.93 34.84 -12.87
N GLU A 292 -10.34 35.92 -13.54
CA GLU A 292 -9.78 36.31 -14.85
C GLU A 292 -8.35 36.87 -14.75
N ASP A 293 -8.01 37.48 -13.62
CA ASP A 293 -6.71 38.08 -13.33
C ASP A 293 -5.70 37.07 -12.73
N LEU A 294 -6.13 35.82 -12.51
CA LEU A 294 -5.27 34.78 -11.99
C LEU A 294 -4.16 34.45 -13.01
N PRO A 295 -2.87 34.44 -12.62
CA PRO A 295 -1.77 34.15 -13.53
C PRO A 295 -1.72 32.64 -13.84
N VAL A 296 -2.57 32.22 -14.76
CA VAL A 296 -2.72 30.83 -15.20
C VAL A 296 -1.92 30.59 -16.48
N VAL A 297 -1.26 29.43 -16.53
CA VAL A 297 -0.61 28.85 -17.69
C VAL A 297 -1.45 27.65 -18.15
N PRO A 298 -2.35 27.83 -19.13
CA PRO A 298 -3.16 26.74 -19.65
C PRO A 298 -2.37 25.82 -20.58
N LEU A 299 -2.72 24.54 -20.64
CA LEU A 299 -2.17 23.57 -21.59
C LEU A 299 -3.20 23.20 -22.65
N SER A 300 -2.79 23.27 -23.92
CA SER A 300 -3.58 22.90 -25.09
C SER A 300 -2.68 22.32 -26.17
N ASN A 301 -3.20 21.49 -27.07
CA ASN A 301 -2.47 21.08 -28.26
C ASN A 301 -2.25 22.25 -29.24
N GLU A 302 -3.13 23.24 -29.18
CA GLU A 302 -3.08 24.49 -29.94
C GLU A 302 -2.65 25.63 -29.01
N GLY A 303 -1.44 26.16 -29.19
CA GLY A 303 -0.87 27.15 -28.30
C GLY A 303 0.59 27.48 -28.61
N LYS A 304 1.17 28.45 -27.89
CA LYS A 304 2.60 28.78 -28.01
C LYS A 304 3.44 27.62 -27.47
N LYS A 305 4.56 27.30 -28.12
CA LYS A 305 5.44 26.22 -27.64
C LYS A 305 5.94 26.49 -26.22
N ILE A 306 5.81 25.49 -25.35
CA ILE A 306 6.26 25.55 -23.97
C ILE A 306 7.78 25.74 -23.84
N SER A 307 8.56 25.28 -24.84
CA SER A 307 10.03 25.43 -24.87
C SER A 307 10.50 26.88 -24.88
N ASP A 308 9.67 27.79 -25.38
CA ASP A 308 10.00 29.20 -25.56
C ASP A 308 9.31 30.08 -24.50
N PHE A 309 8.72 29.44 -23.48
CA PHE A 309 7.97 30.09 -22.42
C PHE A 309 8.83 30.22 -21.17
N LYS A 310 8.86 31.43 -20.60
CA LYS A 310 9.47 31.67 -19.29
C LYS A 310 8.37 31.62 -18.24
N PHE A 311 8.44 30.64 -17.35
CA PHE A 311 7.49 30.52 -16.25
C PHE A 311 7.62 31.71 -15.29
N PRO A 312 6.50 32.33 -14.88
CA PRO A 312 6.52 33.32 -13.81
C PRO A 312 6.99 32.72 -12.48
N GLU A 313 7.41 33.57 -11.54
CA GLU A 313 7.79 33.15 -10.19
C GLU A 313 6.63 32.46 -9.45
N LYS A 314 5.39 32.89 -9.69
CA LYS A 314 4.17 32.27 -9.16
C LYS A 314 3.13 32.15 -10.27
N PHE A 315 2.62 30.95 -10.51
CA PHE A 315 1.61 30.72 -11.54
C PHE A 315 0.77 29.47 -11.29
N GLY A 316 -0.39 29.42 -11.93
CA GLY A 316 -1.29 28.28 -11.92
C GLY A 316 -1.12 27.45 -13.18
N LEU A 317 -0.66 26.21 -13.11
CA LEU A 317 -0.70 25.31 -14.27
C LEU A 317 -2.10 24.73 -14.43
N LEU A 318 -2.72 24.89 -15.60
CA LEU A 318 -4.08 24.43 -15.88
C LEU A 318 -4.12 23.47 -17.07
N PRO A 319 -4.20 22.15 -16.84
CA PRO A 319 -4.49 21.17 -17.89
C PRO A 319 -5.88 21.39 -18.48
N GLY A 320 -6.06 21.03 -19.76
CA GLY A 320 -7.38 21.02 -20.40
C GLY A 320 -8.30 19.94 -19.84
N LEU A 321 -9.61 20.18 -19.90
CA LEU A 321 -10.62 19.13 -19.66
C LEU A 321 -10.56 18.08 -20.76
N GLU A 322 -10.77 16.82 -20.40
CA GLU A 322 -11.01 15.74 -21.36
C GLU A 322 -12.32 15.98 -22.10
N GLY A 323 -12.27 16.07 -23.43
CA GLY A 323 -13.44 16.31 -24.27
C GLY A 323 -13.57 17.79 -24.69
N PRO A 324 -14.28 18.66 -23.94
CA PRO A 324 -14.56 20.03 -24.36
C PRO A 324 -13.32 20.94 -24.33
N GLY A 325 -12.19 20.46 -23.81
CA GLY A 325 -10.95 21.21 -23.70
C GLY A 325 -11.05 22.37 -22.71
N LEU A 326 -10.24 23.41 -22.93
CA LEU A 326 -10.24 24.60 -22.09
C LEU A 326 -11.40 25.55 -22.44
N PRO A 327 -11.96 26.28 -21.45
CA PRO A 327 -12.79 27.47 -21.70
C PRO A 327 -12.10 28.48 -22.64
N ASP A 328 -12.88 29.18 -23.47
CA ASP A 328 -12.37 30.06 -24.54
C ASP A 328 -11.36 31.11 -24.06
N ARG A 329 -11.56 31.67 -22.86
CA ARG A 329 -10.65 32.67 -22.27
C ARG A 329 -9.22 32.16 -22.09
N PHE A 330 -9.04 30.86 -21.82
CA PHE A 330 -7.74 30.25 -21.59
C PHE A 330 -7.07 29.79 -22.90
N ARG A 331 -7.83 29.58 -23.97
CA ARG A 331 -7.25 29.09 -25.24
C ARG A 331 -6.25 30.06 -25.85
N LYS A 332 -6.47 31.38 -25.69
CA LYS A 332 -5.60 32.42 -26.27
C LYS A 332 -4.19 32.48 -25.66
N THR A 333 -4.03 32.03 -24.42
CA THR A 333 -2.77 32.07 -23.67
C THR A 333 -2.19 30.67 -23.46
N ALA A 334 -2.80 29.64 -24.04
CA ALA A 334 -2.41 28.26 -23.82
C ALA A 334 -1.02 27.95 -24.41
N LEU A 335 -0.32 27.05 -23.73
CA LEU A 335 0.94 26.50 -24.17
C LEU A 335 0.74 25.11 -24.76
N SER A 336 1.51 24.82 -25.81
CA SER A 336 1.56 23.54 -26.48
C SER A 336 2.88 22.82 -26.25
N ILE A 337 2.79 21.50 -26.16
CA ILE A 337 3.96 20.61 -26.03
C ILE A 337 4.29 20.12 -27.44
N PRO A 338 5.51 20.38 -27.96
CA PRO A 338 5.90 19.88 -29.26
C PRO A 338 5.86 18.34 -29.30
N ILE A 339 5.06 17.78 -30.21
CA ILE A 339 4.94 16.34 -30.43
C ILE A 339 5.06 16.01 -31.93
N SER A 340 5.30 14.73 -32.23
CA SER A 340 5.30 14.24 -33.61
C SER A 340 3.91 14.38 -34.23
N ARG A 341 3.85 14.71 -35.52
CA ARG A 341 2.59 14.80 -36.30
C ARG A 341 1.87 13.45 -36.51
N ARG A 342 2.42 12.36 -35.96
CA ARG A 342 1.82 11.01 -36.03
C ARG A 342 0.68 10.81 -35.03
N VAL A 343 0.52 11.74 -34.08
CA VAL A 343 -0.56 11.75 -33.08
C VAL A 343 -1.09 13.16 -32.93
N GLU A 344 -2.40 13.30 -32.67
CA GLU A 344 -3.06 14.61 -32.60
C GLU A 344 -2.85 15.31 -31.26
N SER A 345 -2.77 14.55 -30.17
CA SER A 345 -2.59 15.07 -28.82
C SER A 345 -1.99 14.01 -27.89
N LEU A 346 -1.48 14.47 -26.74
CA LEU A 346 -1.13 13.62 -25.62
C LEU A 346 -2.33 13.48 -24.69
N ASN A 347 -2.37 12.38 -23.92
CA ASN A 347 -3.20 12.34 -22.73
C ASN A 347 -2.90 13.54 -21.82
N ALA A 348 -3.94 14.17 -21.25
CA ALA A 348 -3.80 15.41 -20.49
C ALA A 348 -2.89 15.28 -19.25
N VAL A 349 -2.89 14.11 -18.59
CA VAL A 349 -1.98 13.83 -17.46
C VAL A 349 -0.53 13.80 -17.93
N VAL A 350 -0.26 13.15 -19.07
CA VAL A 350 1.08 13.08 -19.66
C VAL A 350 1.56 14.46 -20.07
N ALA A 351 0.69 15.25 -20.71
CA ALA A 351 1.00 16.64 -21.05
C ALA A 351 1.34 17.46 -19.80
N THR A 352 0.55 17.31 -18.74
CA THR A 352 0.79 17.99 -17.46
C THR A 352 2.14 17.58 -16.84
N ALA A 353 2.47 16.29 -16.85
CA ALA A 353 3.74 15.81 -16.32
C ALA A 353 4.94 16.38 -17.09
N VAL A 354 4.86 16.47 -18.42
CA VAL A 354 5.90 17.10 -19.26
C VAL A 354 6.00 18.59 -18.96
N ALA A 355 4.89 19.30 -18.81
CA ALA A 355 4.90 20.73 -18.48
C ALA A 355 5.53 21.00 -17.10
N LEU A 356 5.21 20.18 -16.10
CA LEU A 356 5.82 20.23 -14.77
C LEU A 356 7.32 19.97 -14.83
N PHE A 357 7.77 18.98 -15.63
CA PHE A 357 9.19 18.71 -15.84
C PHE A 357 9.92 19.90 -16.47
N VAL A 358 9.37 20.50 -17.52
CA VAL A 358 9.96 21.67 -18.19
C VAL A 358 10.04 22.86 -17.24
N TRP A 359 9.00 23.09 -16.43
CA TRP A 359 9.03 24.12 -15.39
C TRP A 359 10.11 23.85 -14.34
N ALA A 360 10.17 22.63 -13.80
CA ALA A 360 11.15 22.27 -12.77
C ALA A 360 12.60 22.46 -13.26
N GLN A 361 12.88 22.08 -14.51
CA GLN A 361 14.19 22.31 -15.16
C GLN A 361 14.54 23.79 -15.36
N SER A 362 13.55 24.69 -15.36
CA SER A 362 13.80 26.13 -15.49
C SER A 362 14.06 26.82 -14.15
N GLN A 363 14.00 26.09 -13.03
CA GLN A 363 14.31 26.60 -11.69
C GLN A 363 15.77 26.29 -11.28
N ASP A 364 16.40 25.33 -11.94
CA ASP A 364 17.85 25.03 -11.85
C ASP A 364 18.65 25.98 -12.75
#